data_AF-A0A8W8L8R4-F1
#
_entry.id   AF-A0A8W8L8R4-F1
#
_cell.length_a   1.000
_cell.length_b   1.000
_cell.length_c   1.000
_cell.angle_alpha   90.00
_cell.angle_beta   90.00
_cell.angle_gamma   90.00
#
_symmetry.space_group_name_H-M   'P 1'
#
loop_
_entity.id
_entity.type
_entity.pdbx_description
1 polymer ?
#
loop_
_entity_poly.entity_id
_entity_poly.type
_entity_poly.pdbx_seq_one_letter_code
_entity_poly.pdbx_strand_id
1 'polypeptide(L)'
;MAYLNQGRMSPILGSSFLCVFLVQCLFTRCSFGAEVFSISPPYGSLCGETKMLISGTGFSQNKLSEGNQVQLVSLATSYDCPVSKDGTMESMIMCYTVPGMKEGVYHVRVKVDGVPIPDENMCQPEGPYSDKCLFEVRKQNTPLIQSVSPTSFSPGPESVIALGGMIFTDRYGTNVAASSNGKEETVNQVYAGPLTCELRKTNDELYELQLDSPSSNMGQIKCRYQGTYIGNSNASFIIGDGPYGRSCRQQDTLLVSINKQIYQFQTFPEITGVTPSSGSTDGGTDLTIAGNYFTGTMENTEVYIGGKSSLM
;
A
#
# COMPACT_ATOMS: atom_id res chain seq x y z
N MET A 1 105.53 30.59 12.44
CA MET A 1 105.23 30.11 13.81
C MET A 1 103.96 29.29 13.70
N ALA A 2 104.02 27.96 13.52
CA ALA A 2 104.09 26.92 14.57
C ALA A 2 102.86 27.01 15.51
N TYR A 3 101.99 26.02 15.73
CA TYR A 3 102.11 24.55 15.72
C TYR A 3 100.70 23.88 15.81
N LEU A 4 100.53 22.65 15.24
CA LEU A 4 99.77 21.43 15.69
C LEU A 4 98.30 21.54 16.19
N ASN A 5 97.38 20.55 16.11
CA ASN A 5 97.19 19.28 15.38
C ASN A 5 95.80 18.71 15.82
N GLN A 6 95.11 17.98 14.92
CA GLN A 6 94.17 16.83 15.10
C GLN A 6 93.17 16.78 16.29
N GLY A 7 91.85 16.72 16.07
CA GLY A 7 91.03 15.52 15.74
C GLY A 7 89.81 15.48 16.70
N ARG A 8 88.63 14.89 16.49
CA ARG A 8 88.10 13.84 15.58
C ARG A 8 86.56 13.73 15.80
N MET A 9 85.80 13.35 14.74
CA MET A 9 84.49 12.64 14.69
C MET A 9 83.21 13.23 15.35
N SER A 10 82.16 13.67 14.62
CA SER A 10 81.06 12.94 13.92
C SER A 10 79.77 12.79 14.81
N PRO A 11 78.57 12.51 14.26
CA PRO A 11 77.51 13.49 13.95
C PRO A 11 76.16 13.16 14.67
N ILE A 12 75.06 13.85 14.29
CA ILE A 12 73.68 13.30 14.07
C ILE A 12 72.49 14.10 14.69
N LEU A 13 71.53 14.37 13.79
CA LEU A 13 70.06 14.59 13.89
C LEU A 13 69.43 15.92 14.35
N GLY A 14 68.44 16.37 13.54
CA GLY A 14 67.43 17.37 13.89
C GLY A 14 67.08 18.29 12.72
N SER A 15 66.47 17.79 11.63
CA SER A 15 65.02 17.88 11.36
C SER A 15 64.47 19.30 11.16
N SER A 16 64.44 19.80 9.91
CA SER A 16 63.36 20.68 9.41
C SER A 16 63.38 20.69 7.87
N PHE A 17 62.47 19.94 7.23
CA PHE A 17 62.13 20.17 5.82
C PHE A 17 60.63 20.42 5.75
N LEU A 18 60.30 21.69 5.55
CA LEU A 18 58.99 22.19 5.17
C LEU A 18 58.92 22.22 3.63
N CYS A 19 57.69 22.19 3.12
CA CYS A 19 57.31 22.47 1.73
C CYS A 19 57.65 21.40 0.69
N VAL A 20 56.64 20.61 0.32
CA VAL A 20 55.96 20.66 -0.99
C VAL A 20 54.94 19.52 -0.99
N PHE A 21 53.65 19.83 -0.89
CA PHE A 21 52.54 19.11 -1.54
C PHE A 21 51.28 19.96 -1.43
N LEU A 22 51.25 21.03 -2.23
CA LEU A 22 50.03 21.70 -2.67
C LEU A 22 49.47 20.88 -3.84
N VAL A 23 48.56 19.95 -3.56
CA VAL A 23 47.72 19.32 -4.60
C VAL A 23 46.26 19.49 -4.18
N GLN A 24 45.63 20.45 -4.84
CA GLN A 24 44.20 20.62 -5.10
C GLN A 24 43.22 19.86 -4.18
N CYS A 25 42.69 20.56 -3.18
CA CYS A 25 41.41 20.23 -2.58
C CYS A 25 40.57 21.51 -2.47
N LEU A 26 40.33 22.15 -3.61
CA LEU A 26 39.38 23.26 -3.76
C LEU A 26 38.41 22.83 -4.86
N PHE A 27 37.14 22.62 -4.47
CA PHE A 27 35.99 22.13 -5.28
C PHE A 27 35.72 20.61 -5.35
N THR A 28 36.12 19.82 -4.37
CA THR A 28 35.33 18.61 -4.07
C THR A 28 34.26 19.04 -3.07
N ARG A 29 33.00 19.13 -3.51
CA ARG A 29 31.88 19.10 -2.55
C ARG A 29 32.12 17.84 -1.72
N CYS A 30 32.38 17.99 -0.42
CA CYS A 30 32.23 16.87 0.48
C CYS A 30 30.74 16.52 0.42
N SER A 31 30.36 15.63 -0.49
CA SER A 31 29.04 15.03 -0.43
C SER A 31 29.10 14.19 0.83
N PHE A 32 28.56 14.71 1.92
CA PHE A 32 28.15 13.83 3.01
C PHE A 32 27.30 12.75 2.34
N GLY A 33 27.71 11.49 2.50
CA GLY A 33 26.94 10.36 2.00
C GLY A 33 25.55 10.40 2.61
N ALA A 34 24.55 9.85 1.93
CA ALA A 34 23.22 9.77 2.50
C ALA A 34 23.27 8.99 3.83
N GLU A 35 22.44 9.41 4.78
CA GLU A 35 22.34 8.82 6.11
C GLU A 35 20.88 8.52 6.44
N VAL A 36 20.65 7.41 7.15
CA VAL A 36 19.34 7.06 7.69
C VAL A 36 19.39 7.21 9.19
N PHE A 37 18.38 7.85 9.78
CA PHE A 37 18.27 8.02 11.23
C PHE A 37 17.27 7.05 11.84
N SER A 38 16.08 6.93 11.24
CA SER A 38 15.02 6.07 11.75
C SER A 38 13.95 5.79 10.71
N ILE A 39 13.08 4.83 11.03
CA ILE A 39 11.85 4.56 10.30
C ILE A 39 10.63 4.78 11.19
N SER A 40 9.48 5.06 10.58
CA SER A 40 8.19 5.10 11.25
C SER A 40 7.06 4.73 10.27
N PRO A 41 6.09 3.89 10.65
CA PRO A 41 6.02 3.14 11.91
C PRO A 41 7.00 1.94 11.91
N PRO A 42 7.32 1.38 13.09
CA PRO A 42 8.15 0.17 13.21
C PRO A 42 7.38 -1.13 12.95
N TYR A 43 6.07 -1.05 12.68
CA TYR A 43 5.18 -2.21 12.48
C TYR A 43 4.37 -2.10 11.20
N GLY A 44 3.97 -3.23 10.63
CA GLY A 44 3.19 -3.28 9.39
C GLY A 44 2.24 -4.46 9.22
N SER A 45 1.44 -4.37 8.16
CA SER A 45 0.47 -5.38 7.72
C SER A 45 1.09 -6.44 6.79
N LEU A 46 0.55 -7.67 6.83
CA LEU A 46 0.88 -8.73 5.87
C LEU A 46 0.37 -8.43 4.45
N CYS A 47 -0.68 -7.60 4.31
CA CYS A 47 -1.32 -7.30 3.03
C CYS A 47 -0.84 -5.99 2.38
N GLY A 48 0.26 -5.41 2.89
CA GLY A 48 0.92 -4.27 2.27
C GLY A 48 0.20 -2.94 2.53
N GLU A 49 0.59 -1.91 1.78
CA GLU A 49 0.10 -0.53 1.85
C GLU A 49 0.33 0.14 3.22
N THR A 50 1.20 -0.42 4.07
CA THR A 50 1.69 0.29 5.24
C THR A 50 2.60 1.42 4.75
N LYS A 51 2.21 2.67 4.99
CA LYS A 51 3.04 3.84 4.69
C LYS A 51 4.20 3.89 5.67
N MET A 52 5.42 3.75 5.17
CA MET A 52 6.66 3.88 5.93
C MET A 52 7.37 5.17 5.55
N LEU A 53 7.79 5.91 6.58
CA LEU A 53 8.64 7.08 6.48
C LEU A 53 10.04 6.71 6.97
N ILE A 54 11.04 6.98 6.15
CA ILE A 54 12.46 6.81 6.49
C ILE A 54 13.03 8.21 6.64
N SER A 55 13.42 8.57 7.86
CA SER A 55 14.04 9.84 8.20
C SER A 55 15.55 9.76 8.01
N GLY A 56 16.16 10.82 7.48
CA GLY A 56 17.58 10.85 7.18
C GLY A 56 18.03 12.17 6.56
N THR A 57 19.14 12.12 5.81
CA THR A 57 19.66 13.23 5.02
C THR A 57 20.31 12.71 3.74
N GLY A 58 20.45 13.60 2.74
CA GLY A 58 21.14 13.28 1.48
C GLY A 58 20.34 12.36 0.56
N PHE A 59 19.03 12.21 0.75
CA PHE A 59 18.19 11.42 -0.13
C PHE A 59 17.95 12.12 -1.47
N SER A 60 17.85 11.31 -2.53
CA SER A 60 17.69 11.81 -3.89
C SER A 60 16.37 12.57 -4.04
N GLN A 61 16.42 13.73 -4.69
CA GLN A 61 15.22 14.46 -5.14
C GLN A 61 14.76 14.00 -6.52
N ASN A 62 15.51 13.09 -7.17
CA ASN A 62 15.16 12.60 -8.48
C ASN A 62 13.97 11.64 -8.39
N LYS A 63 12.83 12.04 -8.97
CA LYS A 63 11.59 11.25 -9.01
C LYS A 63 11.59 10.15 -10.10
N LEU A 64 12.73 9.90 -10.74
CA LEU A 64 12.91 8.90 -11.79
C LEU A 64 13.36 7.54 -11.21
N SER A 65 13.34 6.50 -12.06
CA SER A 65 13.52 5.07 -11.72
C SER A 65 14.82 4.70 -11.00
N GLU A 66 15.78 5.61 -10.93
CA GLU A 66 17.08 5.38 -10.28
C GLU A 66 17.25 6.14 -8.95
N GLY A 67 16.26 6.92 -8.50
CA GLY A 67 16.35 7.76 -7.29
C GLY A 67 16.49 6.96 -5.98
N ASN A 68 15.56 7.16 -5.04
CA ASN A 68 15.57 6.38 -3.80
C ASN A 68 14.97 4.99 -4.01
N GLN A 69 15.67 3.96 -3.55
CA GLN A 69 15.20 2.58 -3.56
C GLN A 69 15.29 2.01 -2.15
N VAL A 70 14.23 1.33 -1.72
CA VAL A 70 14.12 0.79 -0.37
C VAL A 70 13.80 -0.69 -0.44
N GLN A 71 14.52 -1.48 0.35
CA GLN A 71 14.27 -2.91 0.54
C GLN A 71 14.13 -3.23 2.03
N LEU A 72 13.20 -4.14 2.33
CA LEU A 72 12.98 -4.72 3.64
C LEU A 72 13.53 -6.14 3.62
N VAL A 73 14.63 -6.36 4.34
CA VAL A 73 15.44 -7.58 4.22
C VAL A 73 15.43 -8.36 5.53
N SER A 74 15.12 -9.65 5.46
CA SER A 74 15.33 -10.63 6.54
C SER A 74 16.38 -11.66 6.11
N LEU A 75 16.67 -12.62 6.98
CA LEU A 75 17.55 -13.75 6.64
C LEU A 75 16.99 -14.66 5.53
N ALA A 76 15.67 -14.68 5.33
CA ALA A 76 15.00 -15.64 4.44
C ALA A 76 14.38 -15.00 3.20
N THR A 77 13.99 -13.73 3.29
CA THR A 77 13.21 -13.03 2.25
C THR A 77 13.59 -11.55 2.20
N SER A 78 13.47 -10.97 1.02
CA SER A 78 13.58 -9.54 0.78
C SER A 78 12.34 -9.07 0.04
N TYR A 79 11.82 -7.90 0.41
CA TYR A 79 10.70 -7.25 -0.24
C TYR A 79 11.10 -5.83 -0.62
N ASP A 80 10.76 -5.40 -1.84
CA ASP A 80 10.87 -4.00 -2.19
C ASP A 80 9.81 -3.19 -1.44
N CYS A 81 10.14 -1.95 -1.09
CA CYS A 81 9.19 -0.95 -0.59
C CYS A 81 9.10 0.17 -1.63
N PRO A 82 8.15 0.10 -2.58
CA PRO A 82 8.00 1.11 -3.62
C PRO A 82 7.93 2.53 -3.06
N VAL A 83 8.86 3.38 -3.51
CA VAL A 83 8.97 4.76 -3.06
C VAL A 83 7.92 5.63 -3.75
N SER A 84 7.23 6.43 -2.94
CA SER A 84 6.27 7.42 -3.40
C SER A 84 6.98 8.68 -3.88
N LYS A 85 6.61 9.13 -5.09
CA LYS A 85 7.18 10.33 -5.71
C LYS A 85 6.68 11.64 -5.10
N ASP A 86 5.56 11.60 -4.38
CA ASP A 86 4.87 12.80 -3.88
C ASP A 86 5.15 13.08 -2.41
N GLY A 87 5.76 12.13 -1.70
CA GLY A 87 6.07 12.24 -0.27
C GLY A 87 7.57 12.22 0.07
N THR A 88 8.45 12.19 -0.93
CA THR A 88 9.89 12.05 -0.72
C THR A 88 10.60 13.41 -0.84
N MET A 89 11.42 13.72 0.15
CA MET A 89 12.24 14.93 0.33
C MET A 89 13.68 14.54 0.65
N GLU A 90 14.59 15.51 0.74
CA GLU A 90 16.02 15.23 0.94
C GLU A 90 16.29 14.61 2.32
N SER A 91 15.36 14.85 3.26
CA SER A 91 15.40 14.34 4.63
C SER A 91 14.40 13.21 4.92
N MET A 92 13.57 12.82 3.95
CA MET A 92 12.53 11.82 4.18
C MET A 92 12.22 11.02 2.92
N ILE A 93 12.28 9.69 3.00
CA ILE A 93 11.73 8.80 1.97
C ILE A 93 10.39 8.27 2.44
N MET A 94 9.37 8.37 1.59
CA MET A 94 8.08 7.72 1.82
C MET A 94 7.97 6.49 0.93
N CYS A 95 7.73 5.32 1.50
CA CYS A 95 7.50 4.10 0.74
C CYS A 95 6.30 3.31 1.28
N TYR A 96 5.79 2.36 0.50
CA TYR A 96 4.66 1.51 0.88
C TYR A 96 5.07 0.04 0.87
N THR A 97 4.69 -0.70 1.91
CA THR A 97 4.92 -2.15 1.95
C THR A 97 4.11 -2.88 0.87
N VAL A 98 4.63 -4.01 0.40
CA VAL A 98 3.98 -4.83 -0.63
C VAL A 98 3.07 -5.90 -0.02
N PRO A 99 2.03 -6.37 -0.73
CA PRO A 99 1.19 -7.44 -0.25
C PRO A 99 1.94 -8.79 -0.21
N GLY A 100 1.54 -9.66 0.73
CA GLY A 100 2.11 -11.01 0.85
C GLY A 100 3.43 -11.07 1.61
N MET A 101 3.72 -10.04 2.42
CA MET A 101 4.84 -10.10 3.35
C MET A 101 4.59 -11.15 4.43
N LYS A 102 5.64 -11.92 4.75
CA LYS A 102 5.59 -12.88 5.85
C LYS A 102 5.73 -12.15 7.19
N GLU A 103 5.04 -12.64 8.21
CA GLU A 103 5.23 -12.18 9.59
C GLU A 103 6.69 -12.39 10.02
N GLY A 104 7.27 -11.36 10.64
CA GLY A 104 8.68 -11.36 11.00
C GLY A 104 9.34 -10.00 10.96
N VAL A 105 10.63 -10.00 11.29
CA VAL A 105 11.47 -8.82 11.41
C VAL A 105 12.29 -8.59 10.15
N TYR A 106 12.30 -7.35 9.67
CA TYR A 106 13.02 -6.90 8.49
C TYR A 106 13.89 -5.69 8.81
N HIS A 107 15.12 -5.71 8.31
CA HIS A 107 16.02 -4.56 8.32
C HIS A 107 15.83 -3.74 7.05
N VAL A 108 15.79 -2.43 7.21
CA VAL A 108 15.70 -1.51 6.06
C VAL A 108 17.06 -1.37 5.39
N ARG A 109 17.07 -1.44 4.06
CA ARG A 109 18.22 -1.17 3.20
C ARG A 109 17.84 -0.10 2.19
N VAL A 110 18.68 0.92 2.03
CA VAL A 110 18.41 2.06 1.15
C VAL A 110 19.53 2.21 0.12
N LYS A 111 19.14 2.47 -1.12
CA LYS A 111 20.04 2.96 -2.18
C LYS A 111 19.57 4.33 -2.63
N VAL A 112 20.53 5.21 -2.88
CA VAL A 112 20.30 6.56 -3.39
C VAL A 112 21.05 6.68 -4.70
N ASP A 113 20.33 6.97 -5.79
CA ASP A 113 20.91 7.12 -7.14
C ASP A 113 21.75 5.88 -7.55
N GLY A 114 21.23 4.69 -7.21
CA GLY A 114 21.88 3.39 -7.46
C GLY A 114 22.99 2.99 -6.47
N VAL A 115 23.41 3.89 -5.57
CA VAL A 115 24.50 3.64 -4.60
C VAL A 115 23.92 3.23 -3.25
N PRO A 116 24.30 2.07 -2.68
CA PRO A 116 23.85 1.66 -1.34
C PRO A 116 24.42 2.57 -0.25
N ILE A 117 23.57 2.92 0.72
CA ILE A 117 24.02 3.59 1.95
C ILE A 117 24.83 2.57 2.77
N PRO A 118 26.08 2.89 3.18
CA PRO A 118 26.90 1.98 3.95
C PRO A 118 26.33 1.76 5.36
N ASP A 119 26.60 0.59 5.95
CA ASP A 119 26.10 0.20 7.26
C ASP A 119 26.40 1.25 8.35
N GLU A 120 27.56 1.90 8.30
CA GLU A 120 27.96 2.99 9.21
C GLU A 120 27.11 4.26 9.10
N ASN A 121 26.32 4.42 8.04
CA ASN A 121 25.41 5.55 7.83
C ASN A 121 23.94 5.13 7.98
N MET A 122 23.69 3.85 8.31
CA MET A 122 22.35 3.34 8.55
C MET A 122 22.03 3.46 10.04
N CYS A 123 20.89 4.09 10.34
CA CYS A 123 20.22 4.07 11.64
C CYS A 123 21.09 4.63 12.77
N GLN A 124 21.66 5.80 12.49
CA GLN A 124 22.64 6.43 13.38
C GLN A 124 22.01 6.94 14.69
N PRO A 125 22.78 6.90 15.80
CA PRO A 125 24.17 6.44 15.92
C PRO A 125 24.32 4.94 16.24
N GLU A 126 23.24 4.16 16.34
CA GLU A 126 23.32 2.77 16.83
C GLU A 126 23.70 1.74 15.74
N GLY A 127 23.56 2.09 14.46
CA GLY A 127 23.91 1.22 13.34
C GLY A 127 22.74 0.39 12.80
N PRO A 128 22.95 -0.41 11.74
CA PRO A 128 21.89 -0.96 10.88
C PRO A 128 20.98 -2.01 11.56
N TYR A 129 21.41 -2.54 12.70
CA TYR A 129 20.65 -3.51 13.49
C TYR A 129 19.90 -2.88 14.67
N SER A 130 19.90 -1.54 14.76
CA SER A 130 19.13 -0.76 15.71
C SER A 130 17.63 -0.97 15.55
N ASP A 131 16.90 -0.86 16.65
CA ASP A 131 15.44 -0.84 16.66
C ASP A 131 14.87 0.35 15.87
N LYS A 132 15.66 1.42 15.68
CA LYS A 132 15.31 2.57 14.84
C LYS A 132 15.03 2.23 13.37
N CYS A 133 15.52 1.12 12.85
CA CYS A 133 15.29 0.68 11.46
C CYS A 133 14.80 -0.76 11.36
N LEU A 134 14.26 -1.27 12.46
CA LEU A 134 13.65 -2.57 12.51
C LEU A 134 12.17 -2.41 12.17
N PHE A 135 11.74 -3.08 11.10
CA PHE A 135 10.34 -3.16 10.72
C PHE A 135 9.80 -4.56 10.97
N GLU A 136 8.75 -4.67 11.78
CA GLU A 136 8.13 -5.95 12.07
C GLU A 136 6.72 -6.05 11.45
N VAL A 137 6.57 -7.00 10.54
CA VAL A 137 5.25 -7.32 9.95
C VAL A 137 4.51 -8.21 10.94
N ARG A 138 3.29 -7.82 11.32
CA ARG A 138 2.51 -8.49 12.38
C ARG A 138 1.06 -8.71 11.97
N LYS A 139 0.52 -9.88 12.33
CA LYS A 139 -0.89 -10.19 12.08
C LYS A 139 -1.85 -9.24 12.84
N GLN A 140 -1.50 -8.85 14.06
CA GLN A 140 -2.30 -7.92 14.86
C GLN A 140 -2.36 -6.48 14.32
N ASN A 141 -1.49 -6.14 13.36
CA ASN A 141 -1.48 -4.86 12.66
C ASN A 141 -2.08 -4.97 11.25
N THR A 142 -2.72 -6.09 10.91
CA THR A 142 -3.24 -6.36 9.57
C THR A 142 -4.76 -6.21 9.56
N PRO A 143 -5.33 -5.21 8.87
CA PRO A 143 -6.78 -5.12 8.72
C PRO A 143 -7.32 -6.34 8.00
N LEU A 144 -8.56 -6.73 8.29
CA LEU A 144 -9.11 -8.00 7.81
C LEU A 144 -10.59 -7.87 7.51
N ILE A 145 -11.00 -8.20 6.28
CA ILE A 145 -12.40 -8.40 5.91
C ILE A 145 -12.81 -9.82 6.31
N GLN A 146 -13.81 -9.93 7.17
CA GLN A 146 -14.39 -11.18 7.66
C GLN A 146 -15.82 -11.41 7.18
N SER A 147 -16.50 -10.37 6.69
CA SER A 147 -17.80 -10.48 6.05
C SER A 147 -17.98 -9.43 4.97
N VAL A 148 -18.75 -9.79 3.93
CA VAL A 148 -19.23 -8.90 2.87
C VAL A 148 -20.73 -9.13 2.72
N SER A 149 -21.53 -8.06 2.72
CA SER A 149 -22.98 -8.15 2.57
C SER A 149 -23.55 -6.95 1.82
N PRO A 150 -24.46 -7.13 0.84
CA PRO A 150 -24.82 -8.40 0.24
C PRO A 150 -23.66 -8.97 -0.61
N THR A 151 -23.63 -10.29 -0.80
CA THR A 151 -22.67 -10.96 -1.70
C THR A 151 -23.11 -10.97 -3.16
N SER A 152 -24.34 -10.55 -3.45
CA SER A 152 -24.90 -10.48 -4.80
C SER A 152 -25.90 -9.33 -4.90
N PHE A 153 -25.74 -8.43 -5.88
CA PHE A 153 -26.65 -7.28 -6.06
C PHE A 153 -26.62 -6.71 -7.49
N SER A 154 -27.66 -5.99 -7.90
CA SER A 154 -27.62 -5.17 -9.13
C SER A 154 -26.83 -3.88 -8.85
N PRO A 155 -25.90 -3.46 -9.74
CA PRO A 155 -25.19 -2.20 -9.55
C PRO A 155 -26.14 -1.00 -9.70
N GLY A 156 -25.74 0.17 -9.22
CA GLY A 156 -26.59 1.36 -9.25
C GLY A 156 -26.38 2.32 -8.09
N PRO A 157 -27.12 3.45 -8.10
CA PRO A 157 -26.93 4.52 -7.12
C PRO A 157 -27.29 4.13 -5.68
N GLU A 158 -28.09 3.08 -5.49
CA GLU A 158 -28.51 2.58 -4.19
C GLU A 158 -27.74 1.33 -3.74
N SER A 159 -26.74 0.89 -4.51
CA SER A 159 -26.00 -0.34 -4.24
C SER A 159 -24.99 -0.11 -3.11
N VAL A 160 -25.42 -0.36 -1.88
CA VAL A 160 -24.57 -0.25 -0.67
C VAL A 160 -24.10 -1.64 -0.24
N ILE A 161 -22.80 -1.77 0.03
CA ILE A 161 -22.19 -2.96 0.60
C ILE A 161 -21.66 -2.66 2.00
N ALA A 162 -21.69 -3.68 2.86
CA ALA A 162 -21.14 -3.69 4.20
C ALA A 162 -19.94 -4.63 4.25
N LEU A 163 -18.81 -4.13 4.72
CA LEU A 163 -17.60 -4.87 5.01
C LEU A 163 -17.43 -4.94 6.52
N GLY A 164 -17.53 -6.14 7.10
CA GLY A 164 -17.32 -6.38 8.52
C GLY A 164 -15.96 -7.02 8.78
N GLY A 165 -15.32 -6.65 9.88
CA GLY A 165 -14.06 -7.26 10.29
C GLY A 165 -13.18 -6.33 11.11
N MET A 166 -11.86 -6.52 11.02
CA MET A 166 -10.88 -5.73 11.78
C MET A 166 -10.56 -4.45 11.01
N ILE A 167 -11.18 -3.34 11.42
CA ILE A 167 -11.11 -2.04 10.74
C ILE A 167 -10.26 -1.01 11.50
N PHE A 168 -9.93 -1.30 12.77
CA PHE A 168 -9.10 -0.49 13.69
C PHE A 168 -9.61 0.90 14.07
N THR A 169 -10.37 1.56 13.20
CA THR A 169 -10.78 2.94 13.37
C THR A 169 -12.15 3.16 12.75
N ASP A 170 -12.93 4.05 13.34
CA ASP A 170 -14.15 4.62 12.78
C ASP A 170 -13.97 6.07 12.28
N ARG A 171 -12.71 6.47 12.03
CA ARG A 171 -12.35 7.79 11.51
C ARG A 171 -12.13 7.75 10.00
N TYR A 172 -12.73 8.72 9.30
CA TYR A 172 -12.61 8.97 7.87
C TYR A 172 -12.52 10.48 7.59
N GLY A 173 -11.35 10.93 7.16
CA GLY A 173 -11.06 12.36 6.99
C GLY A 173 -11.28 13.13 8.29
N THR A 174 -12.13 14.15 8.24
CA THR A 174 -12.46 15.02 9.39
C THR A 174 -13.83 14.73 9.99
N ASN A 175 -14.39 13.53 9.81
CA ASN A 175 -15.70 13.17 10.35
C ASN A 175 -15.73 13.25 11.88
N VAL A 176 -14.65 12.83 12.54
CA VAL A 176 -14.44 12.90 13.99
C VAL A 176 -12.99 13.29 14.27
N ALA A 177 -12.74 13.86 15.46
CA ALA A 177 -11.40 14.26 15.88
C ALA A 177 -10.50 13.04 16.15
N ALA A 178 -11.03 12.02 16.83
CA ALA A 178 -10.37 10.75 17.12
C ALA A 178 -11.38 9.60 16.97
N SER A 179 -10.89 8.39 16.73
CA SER A 179 -11.73 7.19 16.71
C SER A 179 -12.33 6.90 18.08
N SER A 180 -13.47 6.20 18.14
CA SER A 180 -14.12 5.82 19.41
C SER A 180 -13.23 4.97 20.33
N ASN A 181 -12.19 4.31 19.80
CA ASN A 181 -11.17 3.60 20.56
C ASN A 181 -9.91 4.40 20.90
N GLY A 182 -9.94 5.72 20.67
CA GLY A 182 -8.85 6.64 20.96
C GLY A 182 -7.70 6.60 19.95
N LYS A 183 -7.86 5.88 18.83
CA LYS A 183 -6.89 5.86 17.74
C LYS A 183 -7.04 7.07 16.83
N GLU A 184 -5.91 7.47 16.24
CA GLU A 184 -5.83 8.63 15.34
C GLU A 184 -5.79 8.22 13.87
N GLU A 185 -5.53 6.95 13.58
CA GLU A 185 -5.48 6.43 12.22
C GLU A 185 -6.84 6.55 11.53
N THR A 186 -6.81 6.66 10.20
CA THR A 186 -8.01 6.88 9.39
C THR A 186 -8.18 5.81 8.33
N VAL A 187 -9.42 5.53 7.98
CA VAL A 187 -9.72 4.85 6.71
C VAL A 187 -9.35 5.82 5.60
N ASN A 188 -8.39 5.47 4.75
CA ASN A 188 -7.99 6.33 3.63
C ASN A 188 -8.88 6.10 2.42
N GLN A 189 -9.15 4.84 2.11
CA GLN A 189 -9.85 4.46 0.89
C GLN A 189 -10.49 3.08 1.03
N VAL A 190 -11.64 2.90 0.39
CA VAL A 190 -12.35 1.62 0.29
C VAL A 190 -12.55 1.32 -1.19
N TYR A 191 -12.38 0.06 -1.56
CA TYR A 191 -12.50 -0.44 -2.92
C TYR A 191 -13.51 -1.57 -2.97
N ALA A 192 -14.30 -1.58 -4.04
CA ALA A 192 -15.22 -2.65 -4.39
C ALA A 192 -15.03 -2.95 -5.88
N GLY A 193 -14.32 -4.03 -6.18
CA GLY A 193 -13.81 -4.29 -7.53
C GLY A 193 -12.68 -3.30 -7.91
N PRO A 194 -12.62 -2.86 -9.17
CA PRO A 194 -11.59 -1.91 -9.63
C PRO A 194 -11.88 -0.46 -9.23
N LEU A 195 -13.05 -0.19 -8.65
CA LEU A 195 -13.53 1.15 -8.34
C LEU A 195 -13.51 1.42 -6.84
N THR A 196 -13.53 2.71 -6.49
CA THR A 196 -13.72 3.15 -5.11
C THR A 196 -15.14 2.89 -4.64
N CYS A 197 -15.27 2.56 -3.36
CA CYS A 197 -16.55 2.44 -2.69
C CYS A 197 -16.78 3.70 -1.86
N GLU A 198 -17.86 4.42 -2.15
CA GLU A 198 -18.10 5.76 -1.62
C GLU A 198 -18.60 5.69 -0.17
N LEU A 199 -17.81 6.22 0.76
CA LEU A 199 -18.16 6.23 2.19
C LEU A 199 -19.12 7.35 2.56
N ARG A 200 -19.07 8.49 1.85
CA ARG A 200 -19.91 9.65 2.12
C ARG A 200 -21.22 9.54 1.35
N LYS A 201 -22.32 9.61 2.09
CA LYS A 201 -23.66 9.76 1.51
C LYS A 201 -23.92 11.21 1.11
N THR A 202 -23.49 12.14 1.97
CA THR A 202 -23.43 13.59 1.71
C THR A 202 -22.11 14.13 2.25
N ASN A 203 -21.85 15.44 2.15
CA ASN A 203 -20.59 16.02 2.62
C ASN A 203 -20.30 15.72 4.10
N ASP A 204 -21.32 15.63 4.96
CA ASP A 204 -21.16 15.47 6.40
C ASP A 204 -21.68 14.13 6.95
N GLU A 205 -22.36 13.33 6.12
CA GLU A 205 -22.98 12.05 6.51
C GLU A 205 -22.29 10.87 5.83
N LEU A 206 -21.86 9.89 6.62
CA LEU A 206 -21.35 8.60 6.15
C LEU A 206 -22.49 7.58 6.01
N TYR A 207 -22.33 6.58 5.15
CA TYR A 207 -23.25 5.44 5.12
C TYR A 207 -23.21 4.70 6.46
N GLU A 208 -22.05 4.13 6.82
CA GLU A 208 -21.77 3.63 8.15
C GLU A 208 -20.26 3.41 8.29
N LEU A 209 -19.69 3.85 9.41
CA LEU A 209 -18.33 3.55 9.80
C LEU A 209 -18.31 3.54 11.33
N GLN A 210 -18.26 2.35 11.92
CA GLN A 210 -18.36 2.20 13.37
C GLN A 210 -17.58 0.99 13.87
N LEU A 211 -17.05 1.11 15.09
CA LEU A 211 -16.48 -0.01 15.82
C LEU A 211 -17.57 -0.71 16.65
N ASP A 212 -17.41 -2.02 16.84
CA ASP A 212 -18.36 -2.84 17.60
C ASP A 212 -18.45 -2.42 19.08
N SER A 213 -17.39 -1.81 19.62
CA SER A 213 -17.34 -1.20 20.94
C SER A 213 -16.20 -0.17 21.04
N PRO A 214 -16.21 0.74 22.04
CA PRO A 214 -15.19 1.77 22.21
C PRO A 214 -13.77 1.29 22.52
N SER A 215 -13.52 -0.01 22.64
CA SER A 215 -12.15 -0.56 22.77
C SER A 215 -11.84 -1.58 21.67
N SER A 216 -12.78 -1.77 20.74
CA SER A 216 -12.67 -2.75 19.69
C SER A 216 -11.74 -2.28 18.57
N ASN A 217 -11.11 -3.23 17.88
CA ASN A 217 -10.57 -3.03 16.54
C ASN A 217 -11.49 -3.61 15.46
N MET A 218 -12.58 -4.26 15.89
CA MET A 218 -13.61 -4.83 15.04
C MET A 218 -14.71 -3.81 14.80
N GLY A 219 -15.29 -3.85 13.60
CA GLY A 219 -16.34 -2.93 13.22
C GLY A 219 -16.90 -3.21 11.84
N GLN A 220 -17.69 -2.25 11.36
CA GLN A 220 -18.35 -2.31 10.07
C GLN A 220 -18.11 -1.02 9.26
N ILE A 221 -17.86 -1.22 7.97
CA ILE A 221 -17.77 -0.16 6.96
C ILE A 221 -18.90 -0.40 5.96
N LYS A 222 -19.87 0.52 5.86
CA LYS A 222 -20.80 0.58 4.74
C LYS A 222 -20.37 1.65 3.75
N CYS A 223 -20.42 1.29 2.48
CA CYS A 223 -20.06 2.19 1.39
C CYS A 223 -20.90 1.87 0.15
N ARG A 224 -21.14 2.89 -0.67
CA ARG A 224 -21.86 2.72 -1.94
C ARG A 224 -20.91 2.27 -3.03
N TYR A 225 -21.18 1.11 -3.60
CA TYR A 225 -20.54 0.58 -4.79
C TYR A 225 -20.66 1.58 -5.95
N GLN A 226 -19.56 1.82 -6.64
CA GLN A 226 -19.53 2.70 -7.81
C GLN A 226 -19.43 1.88 -9.10
N GLY A 227 -20.02 2.40 -10.17
CA GLY A 227 -19.93 1.84 -11.51
C GLY A 227 -20.99 0.80 -11.85
N THR A 228 -20.83 0.22 -13.04
CA THR A 228 -21.83 -0.65 -13.69
C THR A 228 -21.26 -2.01 -14.07
N TYR A 229 -20.04 -2.33 -13.62
CA TYR A 229 -19.40 -3.61 -13.89
C TYR A 229 -20.29 -4.76 -13.39
N ILE A 230 -20.45 -5.78 -14.24
CA ILE A 230 -21.20 -7.00 -14.00
C ILE A 230 -20.22 -8.16 -13.85
N GLY A 231 -20.33 -8.88 -12.75
CA GLY A 231 -19.57 -10.09 -12.49
C GLY A 231 -18.87 -10.08 -11.13
N ASN A 232 -17.89 -10.96 -11.01
CA ASN A 232 -17.20 -11.26 -9.76
C ASN A 232 -16.22 -10.16 -9.38
N SER A 233 -16.24 -9.74 -8.12
CA SER A 233 -15.39 -8.68 -7.56
C SER A 233 -14.94 -8.98 -6.14
N ASN A 234 -13.85 -8.31 -5.73
CA ASN A 234 -13.29 -8.36 -4.38
C ASN A 234 -13.38 -6.97 -3.73
N ALA A 235 -13.44 -6.92 -2.40
CA ALA A 235 -13.38 -5.68 -1.65
C ALA A 235 -12.04 -5.55 -0.92
N SER A 236 -11.61 -4.32 -0.67
CA SER A 236 -10.51 -4.03 0.25
C SER A 236 -10.66 -2.62 0.82
N PHE A 237 -10.00 -2.33 1.92
CA PHE A 237 -9.90 -0.99 2.47
C PHE A 237 -8.47 -0.75 2.97
N ILE A 238 -8.06 0.52 3.05
CA ILE A 238 -6.74 0.93 3.51
C ILE A 238 -6.91 1.76 4.77
N ILE A 239 -6.23 1.36 5.85
CA ILE A 239 -6.08 2.19 7.06
C ILE A 239 -4.72 2.86 7.02
N GLY A 240 -4.70 4.19 6.95
CA GLY A 240 -3.51 5.01 6.83
C GLY A 240 -2.97 5.53 8.15
N ASP A 241 -1.86 6.29 8.05
CA ASP A 241 -1.25 7.07 9.14
C ASP A 241 -0.83 6.29 10.38
N GLY A 242 -0.62 4.98 10.23
CA GLY A 242 -0.13 4.10 11.27
C GLY A 242 0.33 2.75 10.72
N PRO A 243 0.48 1.73 11.59
CA PRO A 243 1.13 0.47 11.26
C PRO A 243 0.27 -0.52 10.44
N TYR A 244 -0.83 -0.06 9.86
CA TYR A 244 -1.81 -0.92 9.23
C TYR A 244 -1.56 -1.07 7.73
N GLY A 245 -2.35 -0.43 6.87
CA GLY A 245 -2.31 -0.61 5.42
C GLY A 245 -3.57 -1.28 4.89
N ARG A 246 -3.43 -2.10 3.84
CA ARG A 246 -4.56 -2.71 3.14
C ARG A 246 -5.09 -3.92 3.90
N SER A 247 -6.41 -4.09 3.86
CA SER A 247 -7.07 -5.24 4.44
C SER A 247 -6.77 -6.54 3.68
N CYS A 248 -6.43 -7.57 4.44
CA CYS A 248 -6.50 -8.94 3.99
C CYS A 248 -7.96 -9.39 3.88
N ARG A 249 -8.17 -10.54 3.23
CA ARG A 249 -9.47 -11.19 3.10
C ARG A 249 -9.45 -12.51 3.86
N GLN A 250 -10.41 -12.70 4.76
CA GLN A 250 -10.58 -13.98 5.43
C GLN A 250 -11.03 -15.04 4.41
N GLN A 251 -10.47 -16.24 4.51
CA GLN A 251 -10.71 -17.32 3.56
C GLN A 251 -12.20 -17.65 3.42
N ASP A 252 -12.97 -17.60 4.51
CA ASP A 252 -14.41 -17.88 4.52
C ASP A 252 -15.25 -16.83 3.77
N THR A 253 -14.68 -15.67 3.45
CA THR A 253 -15.36 -14.66 2.61
C THR A 253 -15.17 -14.92 1.12
N LEU A 254 -14.32 -15.87 0.74
CA LEU A 254 -13.93 -16.11 -0.64
C LEU A 254 -14.81 -17.18 -1.28
N LEU A 255 -15.37 -16.83 -2.43
CA LEU A 255 -16.11 -17.70 -3.32
C LEU A 255 -15.25 -18.08 -4.53
N VAL A 256 -15.56 -19.21 -5.16
CA VAL A 256 -14.88 -19.70 -6.36
C VAL A 256 -15.90 -19.84 -7.47
N SER A 257 -15.66 -19.14 -8.58
CA SER A 257 -16.51 -19.21 -9.76
C SER A 257 -16.16 -20.42 -10.64
N ILE A 258 -17.01 -20.70 -11.63
CA ILE A 258 -16.80 -21.80 -12.60
C ILE A 258 -15.49 -21.65 -13.39
N ASN A 259 -15.03 -20.42 -13.63
CA ASN A 259 -13.75 -20.13 -14.29
C ASN A 259 -12.57 -20.05 -13.31
N LYS A 260 -12.72 -20.57 -12.08
CA LYS A 260 -11.70 -20.62 -11.02
C LYS A 260 -11.21 -19.24 -10.57
N GLN A 261 -12.03 -18.19 -10.72
CA GLN A 261 -11.74 -16.88 -10.15
C GLN A 261 -12.19 -16.82 -8.69
N ILE A 262 -11.36 -16.21 -7.86
CA ILE A 262 -11.64 -16.00 -6.44
C ILE A 262 -12.24 -14.60 -6.25
N TYR A 263 -13.39 -14.52 -5.60
CA TYR A 263 -14.15 -13.28 -5.42
C TYR A 263 -14.88 -13.25 -4.07
N GLN A 264 -15.37 -12.08 -3.65
CA GLN A 264 -16.13 -11.93 -2.40
C GLN A 264 -17.60 -11.57 -2.63
N PHE A 265 -17.90 -10.89 -3.73
CA PHE A 265 -19.27 -10.54 -4.13
C PHE A 265 -19.38 -10.47 -5.65
N GLN A 266 -20.61 -10.54 -6.16
CA GLN A 266 -20.89 -10.44 -7.59
C GLN A 266 -21.98 -9.40 -7.86
N THR A 267 -21.88 -8.74 -9.01
CA THR A 267 -22.93 -7.89 -9.55
C THR A 267 -23.64 -8.56 -10.71
N PHE A 268 -24.94 -8.34 -10.86
CA PHE A 268 -25.77 -8.97 -11.91
C PHE A 268 -26.66 -7.96 -12.64
N PRO A 269 -27.00 -8.21 -13.91
CA PRO A 269 -27.94 -7.36 -14.64
C PRO A 269 -29.37 -7.58 -14.14
N GLU A 270 -30.21 -6.56 -14.27
CA GLU A 270 -31.59 -6.59 -13.82
C GLU A 270 -32.54 -6.61 -15.00
N ILE A 271 -33.53 -7.50 -15.01
CA ILE A 271 -34.62 -7.49 -15.98
C ILE A 271 -35.79 -6.69 -15.39
N THR A 272 -36.26 -5.68 -16.11
CA THR A 272 -37.36 -4.81 -15.69
C THR A 272 -38.66 -5.07 -16.45
N GLY A 273 -38.60 -5.74 -17.61
CA GLY A 273 -39.81 -6.10 -18.34
C GLY A 273 -39.57 -6.93 -19.60
N VAL A 274 -40.65 -7.49 -20.12
CA VAL A 274 -40.68 -8.23 -21.40
C VAL A 274 -41.92 -7.79 -22.18
N THR A 275 -41.73 -7.38 -23.44
CA THR A 275 -42.82 -6.89 -24.31
C THR A 275 -42.66 -7.42 -25.74
N PRO A 276 -43.72 -7.92 -26.39
CA PRO A 276 -45.05 -8.20 -25.83
C PRO A 276 -45.02 -9.34 -24.79
N SER A 277 -45.97 -9.35 -23.86
CA SER A 277 -46.10 -10.41 -22.84
C SER A 277 -46.80 -11.68 -23.36
N SER A 278 -47.12 -11.72 -24.66
CA SER A 278 -47.76 -12.85 -25.35
C SER A 278 -47.27 -12.91 -26.79
N GLY A 279 -47.31 -14.11 -27.38
CA GLY A 279 -46.85 -14.36 -28.75
C GLY A 279 -47.44 -15.64 -29.32
N SER A 280 -47.13 -15.91 -30.59
CA SER A 280 -47.60 -17.10 -31.30
C SER A 280 -46.90 -18.37 -30.82
N THR A 281 -47.63 -19.48 -30.73
CA THR A 281 -47.05 -20.82 -30.48
C THR A 281 -46.17 -21.30 -31.62
N ASP A 282 -46.37 -20.74 -32.82
CA ASP A 282 -45.60 -21.06 -34.03
C ASP A 282 -44.29 -20.26 -34.12
N GLY A 283 -44.02 -19.37 -33.15
CA GLY A 283 -42.86 -18.49 -33.13
C GLY A 283 -43.04 -17.20 -33.94
N GLY A 284 -41.93 -16.51 -34.24
CA GLY A 284 -41.93 -15.26 -35.01
C GLY A 284 -42.43 -14.02 -34.27
N THR A 285 -42.63 -14.10 -32.95
CA THR A 285 -42.93 -12.93 -32.12
C THR A 285 -41.63 -12.29 -31.66
N ASP A 286 -41.36 -11.07 -32.11
CA ASP A 286 -40.22 -10.29 -31.63
C ASP A 286 -40.44 -9.89 -30.18
N LEU A 287 -39.54 -10.33 -29.29
CA LEU A 287 -39.57 -9.98 -27.88
C LEU A 287 -38.50 -8.93 -27.58
N THR A 288 -38.91 -7.90 -26.87
CA THR A 288 -38.01 -6.92 -26.26
C THR A 288 -37.91 -7.21 -24.76
N ILE A 289 -36.73 -7.61 -24.30
CA ILE A 289 -36.40 -7.71 -22.88
C ILE A 289 -35.78 -6.38 -22.45
N ALA A 290 -36.46 -5.67 -21.58
CA ALA A 290 -35.98 -4.44 -20.97
C ALA A 290 -35.28 -4.75 -19.64
N GLY A 291 -34.24 -3.99 -19.35
CA GLY A 291 -33.47 -4.16 -18.13
C GLY A 291 -32.31 -3.20 -18.01
N ASN A 292 -31.58 -3.32 -16.91
CA ASN A 292 -30.42 -2.52 -16.58
C ASN A 292 -29.16 -3.39 -16.64
N TYR A 293 -28.07 -2.78 -17.10
CA TYR A 293 -26.72 -3.36 -17.08
C TYR A 293 -26.54 -4.65 -17.87
N PHE A 294 -27.38 -4.90 -18.89
CA PHE A 294 -27.09 -5.95 -19.86
C PHE A 294 -25.73 -5.72 -20.51
N THR A 295 -24.93 -6.77 -20.60
CA THR A 295 -23.63 -6.71 -21.27
C THR A 295 -23.85 -6.71 -22.78
N GLY A 296 -23.17 -5.85 -23.51
CA GLY A 296 -23.32 -5.73 -24.98
C GLY A 296 -22.80 -6.92 -25.80
N THR A 297 -22.37 -8.00 -25.15
CA THR A 297 -21.87 -9.22 -25.82
C THR A 297 -22.97 -10.26 -25.93
N MET A 298 -23.40 -10.56 -27.16
CA MET A 298 -24.36 -11.64 -27.44
C MET A 298 -23.77 -13.03 -27.15
N GLU A 299 -22.45 -13.19 -27.17
CA GLU A 299 -21.76 -14.48 -26.97
C GLU A 299 -22.07 -15.16 -25.63
N ASN A 300 -22.48 -14.39 -24.61
CA ASN A 300 -22.80 -14.91 -23.28
C ASN A 300 -24.24 -14.64 -22.87
N THR A 301 -25.09 -14.23 -23.82
CA THR A 301 -26.51 -14.01 -23.56
C THR A 301 -27.29 -15.14 -24.20
N GLU A 302 -28.12 -15.83 -23.42
CA GLU A 302 -29.04 -16.86 -23.90
C GLU A 302 -30.43 -16.57 -23.33
N VAL A 303 -31.45 -16.58 -24.20
CA VAL A 303 -32.84 -16.41 -23.79
C VAL A 303 -33.58 -17.70 -24.12
N TYR A 304 -34.37 -18.18 -23.16
CA TYR A 304 -35.13 -19.41 -23.29
C TYR A 304 -36.61 -19.15 -23.03
N ILE A 305 -37.47 -19.63 -23.93
CA ILE A 305 -38.93 -19.56 -23.81
C ILE A 305 -39.46 -21.00 -23.75
N GLY A 306 -40.08 -21.39 -22.64
CA GLY A 306 -40.59 -22.76 -22.47
C GLY A 306 -39.52 -23.84 -22.62
N GLY A 307 -38.25 -23.54 -22.30
CA GLY A 307 -37.12 -24.45 -22.43
C GLY A 307 -36.47 -24.50 -23.82
N LYS A 308 -36.95 -23.72 -24.80
CA LYS A 308 -36.34 -23.58 -26.12
C LYS A 308 -35.55 -22.29 -26.22
N SER A 309 -34.33 -22.37 -26.74
CA SER A 309 -33.50 -21.19 -27.03
C SER A 309 -34.20 -20.31 -28.07
N SER A 310 -34.27 -19.00 -27.81
CA SER A 310 -34.76 -18.01 -28.77
C SER A 310 -33.64 -17.52 -29.67
N LEU A 311 -33.98 -17.18 -30.91
CA LEU A 311 -33.08 -16.44 -31.79
C LEU A 311 -32.94 -15.02 -31.25
N MET A 312 -31.70 -14.57 -31.05
CA MET A 312 -31.34 -13.21 -30.65
C MET A 312 -30.68 -12.46 -31.78
#